data_AF-A0A953M431-F1
#
_entry.id   AF-A0A953M431-F1
#
_cell.length_a   1.000
_cell.length_b   1.000
_cell.length_c   1.000
_cell.angle_alpha   90.00
_cell.angle_beta   90.00
_cell.angle_gamma   90.00
#
_symmetry.space_group_name_H-M   'P 1'
#
loop_
_entity.id
_entity.type
_entity.pdbx_description
1 polymer ?
#
loop_
_entity_poly.entity_id
_entity_poly.type
_entity_poly.pdbx_seq_one_letter_code
_entity_poly.pdbx_strand_id
1 'polypeptide(L)'
;MDEAGNRSRPDFKPDWSPALLDSGLFPGNLCVLRRDRIPGPTLFRAEHALLPWFDVIVRTAETLAQREVVHVPLVCHHGRAAAARPVPPSDPSVEAARKLLVDAAARRGLRGAPFLPEAGHHRQTRYYQFRAEPGILVRCPVTIVIPTRDRLHLLQECIELLDETVDWRQVKLVIADDHSRDADAVRYLEHIQQRDDLRCVVVRPENRAAPFNYSHLVNLARPHLDTPLVLHLNNDVNALERGWLEAMATWFLQPDVGVVGAKLVYPDKTLNHTGIIIGPHGGLADTPYAKVDSKEVPIVWHDAAREVSAVTGACLMTRTDLYAELGGFDERDFGVAYNDVDYCLRVRESGRRVIYTPQAKLMHWGSATRGVTFDDAEHIAFVRRYPSYQDPYLSPHLRLEGNQLACAPQSPARTGRVGKLRLLLLTHNLNLEGAPLFLLEYATWMVREAGFAIEVLASQDGPLRDAFAQLGAGVTIVDSEPLYAAADEETFFAHLADIRTGIDWDNLDLVVCNTLVSFWGVHLARLADKPSLFYIHESSSLFRFFERRLDLDLHHLAAEAFHHATFA
;
A
#
# COMPACT_ATOMS: atom_id res chain seq x y z
N MET A 1 14.93 3.45 -19.06
CA MET A 1 14.58 4.15 -20.31
C MET A 1 15.75 4.01 -21.27
N ASP A 2 15.49 3.49 -22.47
CA ASP A 2 16.50 3.43 -23.53
C ASP A 2 16.64 4.80 -24.23
N GLU A 3 17.52 4.88 -25.23
CA GLU A 3 17.77 6.12 -25.98
C GLU A 3 16.57 6.56 -26.84
N ALA A 4 15.68 5.63 -27.18
CA ALA A 4 14.45 5.89 -27.93
C ALA A 4 13.27 6.33 -27.02
N GLY A 5 13.49 6.43 -25.70
CA GLY A 5 12.45 6.80 -24.74
C GLY A 5 11.58 5.63 -24.26
N ASN A 6 11.85 4.40 -24.71
CA ASN A 6 11.10 3.24 -24.26
C ASN A 6 11.42 2.91 -22.80
N ARG A 7 10.36 2.60 -22.04
CA ARG A 7 10.44 2.30 -20.61
C ARG A 7 10.28 0.80 -20.41
N SER A 8 11.09 0.25 -19.51
CA SER A 8 11.10 -1.17 -19.15
C SER A 8 11.51 -1.32 -17.69
N ARG A 9 11.22 -2.50 -17.10
CA ARG A 9 11.54 -2.85 -15.71
C ARG A 9 10.99 -1.83 -14.69
N PRO A 10 9.66 -1.66 -14.62
CA PRO A 10 9.04 -0.79 -13.63
C PRO A 10 9.42 -1.27 -12.22
N ASP A 11 9.86 -0.34 -11.38
CA ASP A 11 10.14 -0.57 -9.96
C ASP A 11 9.42 0.51 -9.15
N PHE A 12 8.15 0.24 -8.85
CA PHE A 12 7.28 1.16 -8.14
C PHE A 12 7.36 0.88 -6.65
N LYS A 13 7.79 1.88 -5.88
CA LYS A 13 8.04 1.73 -4.45
C LYS A 13 6.73 1.79 -3.65
N PRO A 14 6.63 1.06 -2.53
CA PRO A 14 5.61 1.32 -1.53
C PRO A 14 5.90 2.64 -0.80
N ASP A 15 5.02 3.03 0.12
CA ASP A 15 5.34 4.02 1.14
C ASP A 15 6.48 3.55 2.07
N TRP A 16 6.87 4.38 3.03
CA TRP A 16 8.02 4.14 3.92
C TRP A 16 7.99 2.76 4.59
N SER A 17 9.03 1.96 4.29
CA SER A 17 9.21 0.59 4.76
C SER A 17 10.63 0.41 5.33
N PRO A 18 10.84 0.67 6.63
CA PRO A 18 12.10 0.39 7.31
C PRO A 18 12.58 -1.07 7.19
N ALA A 19 11.68 -2.06 7.20
CA ALA A 19 12.09 -3.45 7.02
C ALA A 19 12.64 -3.72 5.61
N LEU A 20 12.10 -3.04 4.59
CA LEU A 20 12.63 -3.11 3.22
C LEU A 20 13.94 -2.34 3.05
N LEU A 21 14.15 -1.25 3.80
CA LEU A 21 15.44 -0.56 3.88
C LEU A 21 16.54 -1.53 4.34
N ASP A 22 16.25 -2.37 5.34
CA ASP A 22 17.20 -3.34 5.90
C ASP A 22 17.57 -4.45 4.92
N SER A 23 16.85 -4.54 3.81
CA SER A 23 17.11 -5.47 2.72
C SER A 23 18.12 -4.94 1.69
N GLY A 24 18.57 -3.68 1.79
CA GLY A 24 19.58 -3.10 0.90
C GLY A 24 19.06 -2.53 -0.43
N LEU A 25 17.75 -2.54 -0.68
CA LEU A 25 17.15 -2.15 -1.96
C LEU A 25 16.30 -0.87 -1.91
N PHE A 26 16.04 -0.31 -0.74
CA PHE A 26 15.09 0.78 -0.55
C PHE A 26 15.76 2.00 0.12
N PRO A 27 15.34 3.25 -0.19
CA PRO A 27 14.33 3.68 -1.15
C PRO A 27 14.83 3.73 -2.60
N GLY A 28 15.99 3.15 -2.94
CA GLY A 28 16.51 3.12 -4.31
C GLY A 28 17.17 4.43 -4.77
N ASN A 29 17.08 4.74 -6.07
CA ASN A 29 17.97 5.71 -6.73
C ASN A 29 17.66 7.21 -6.51
N LEU A 30 16.45 7.56 -6.09
CA LEU A 30 16.06 8.95 -5.81
C LEU A 30 15.45 9.04 -4.41
N CYS A 31 16.10 9.85 -3.58
CA CYS A 31 15.67 10.23 -2.24
C CYS A 31 16.13 11.67 -2.01
N VAL A 32 15.29 12.49 -1.37
CA VAL A 32 15.62 13.86 -0.99
C VAL A 32 15.64 13.93 0.53
N LEU A 33 16.76 14.39 1.09
CA LEU A 33 16.95 14.52 2.53
C LEU A 33 17.19 15.97 2.90
N ARG A 34 16.51 16.44 3.94
CA ARG A 34 16.77 17.76 4.52
C ARG A 34 18.09 17.72 5.27
N ARG A 35 19.01 18.64 4.96
CA ARG A 35 20.40 18.59 5.44
C ARG A 35 20.53 18.56 6.96
N ASP A 36 19.69 19.32 7.68
CA ASP A 36 19.69 19.40 9.15
C ASP A 36 19.15 18.14 9.84
N ARG A 37 18.60 17.18 9.08
CA ARG A 37 18.13 15.88 9.60
C ARG A 37 19.19 14.78 9.48
N ILE A 38 20.29 15.02 8.78
CA ILE A 38 21.34 14.01 8.62
C ILE A 38 22.19 13.98 9.90
N PRO A 39 22.28 12.84 10.61
CA PRO A 39 22.98 12.78 11.87
C PRO A 39 24.50 12.71 11.70
N GLY A 40 25.21 13.22 12.71
CA GLY A 40 26.66 13.14 12.83
C GLY A 40 27.43 14.29 12.17
N PRO A 41 28.70 14.51 12.56
CA PRO A 41 29.51 15.61 12.05
C PRO A 41 30.00 15.39 10.61
N THR A 42 30.04 14.13 10.16
CA THR A 42 30.57 13.74 8.86
C THR A 42 29.47 13.19 7.97
N LEU A 43 29.23 13.84 6.83
CA LEU A 43 28.23 13.42 5.86
C LEU A 43 28.57 12.05 5.26
N PHE A 44 29.80 11.86 4.79
CA PHE A 44 30.27 10.62 4.16
C PHE A 44 31.38 9.98 4.98
N ARG A 45 31.12 8.78 5.52
CA ARG A 45 32.08 8.04 6.34
C ARG A 45 33.01 7.20 5.47
N ALA A 46 34.31 7.25 5.75
CA ALA A 46 35.34 6.62 4.90
C ALA A 46 35.20 5.09 4.84
N GLU A 47 34.76 4.47 5.93
CA GLU A 47 34.51 3.03 6.01
C GLU A 47 33.40 2.54 5.07
N HIS A 48 32.52 3.44 4.60
CA HIS A 48 31.39 3.14 3.71
C HIS A 48 31.52 3.84 2.34
N ALA A 49 32.74 4.19 1.92
CA ALA A 49 33.01 4.99 0.72
C ALA A 49 32.51 4.37 -0.61
N LEU A 50 32.26 3.06 -0.67
CA LEU A 50 31.69 2.40 -1.84
C LEU A 50 30.18 2.63 -2.00
N LEU A 51 29.47 2.93 -0.90
CA LEU A 51 28.02 3.18 -0.88
C LEU A 51 27.67 4.37 0.03
N PRO A 52 28.25 5.55 -0.22
CA PRO A 52 28.15 6.70 0.67
C PRO A 52 26.70 7.19 0.81
N TRP A 53 25.92 7.10 -0.27
CA TRP A 53 24.50 7.46 -0.28
C TRP A 53 23.66 6.54 0.61
N PHE A 54 23.95 5.23 0.62
CA PHE A 54 23.17 4.26 1.37
C PHE A 54 23.43 4.43 2.87
N ASP A 55 24.68 4.72 3.25
CA ASP A 55 25.05 5.01 4.64
C ASP A 55 24.30 6.24 5.17
N VAL A 56 24.26 7.32 4.39
CA VAL A 56 23.52 8.53 4.74
C VAL A 56 22.03 8.24 4.92
N ILE A 57 21.41 7.50 4.00
CA ILE A 57 19.98 7.16 4.08
C ILE A 57 19.71 6.33 5.34
N VAL A 58 20.47 5.26 5.57
CA VAL A 58 20.27 4.33 6.68
C VAL A 58 20.43 5.03 8.03
N ARG A 59 21.46 5.86 8.20
CA ARG A 59 21.66 6.64 9.43
C ARG A 59 20.58 7.70 9.63
N THR A 60 20.17 8.38 8.55
CA THR A 60 19.12 9.39 8.65
C THR A 60 17.80 8.74 9.06
N ALA A 61 17.43 7.64 8.41
CA ALA A 61 16.23 6.86 8.71
C ALA A 61 16.13 6.42 10.18
N GLU A 62 17.25 6.08 10.82
CA GLU A 62 17.31 5.70 12.24
C GLU A 62 16.89 6.81 13.21
N THR A 63 16.88 8.07 12.75
CA THR A 63 16.55 9.25 13.58
C THR A 63 15.19 9.87 13.25
N LEU A 64 14.52 9.37 12.21
CA LEU A 64 13.24 9.90 11.77
C LEU A 64 12.10 9.08 12.36
N ALA A 65 11.06 9.77 12.84
CA ALA A 65 9.78 9.12 13.06
C ALA A 65 9.14 8.78 11.71
N GLN A 66 8.30 7.74 11.66
CA GLN A 66 7.62 7.31 10.42
C GLN A 66 6.87 8.47 9.73
N ARG A 67 6.19 9.34 10.49
CA ARG A 67 5.47 10.52 9.98
C ARG A 67 6.36 11.60 9.36
N GLU A 68 7.67 11.54 9.55
CA GLU A 68 8.63 12.50 8.99
C GLU A 68 9.17 12.05 7.62
N VAL A 69 8.81 10.85 7.17
CA VAL A 69 9.15 10.32 5.85
C VAL A 69 7.88 10.28 5.01
N VAL A 70 7.94 10.88 3.82
CA VAL A 70 6.81 10.96 2.89
C VAL A 70 7.21 10.34 1.56
N HIS A 71 6.44 9.36 1.10
CA HIS A 71 6.52 8.89 -0.27
C HIS A 71 5.78 9.86 -1.20
N VAL A 72 6.44 10.28 -2.27
CA VAL A 72 5.79 11.00 -3.37
C VAL A 72 5.36 9.95 -4.41
N PRO A 73 4.06 9.62 -4.53
CA PRO A 73 3.56 8.56 -5.41
C PRO A 73 3.52 8.98 -6.88
N LEU A 74 4.54 9.71 -7.35
CA LEU A 74 4.73 10.13 -8.73
C LEU A 74 5.98 9.45 -9.30
N VAL A 75 5.99 9.22 -10.61
CA VAL A 75 7.18 8.72 -11.30
C VAL A 75 8.17 9.88 -11.48
N CYS A 76 8.95 10.17 -10.44
CA CYS A 76 9.89 11.29 -10.42
C CYS A 76 11.26 10.99 -11.05
N HIS A 77 11.55 9.73 -11.39
CA HIS A 77 12.88 9.32 -11.85
C HIS A 77 12.81 8.13 -12.83
N HIS A 78 13.55 8.25 -13.94
CA HIS A 78 13.83 7.14 -14.85
C HIS A 78 15.33 6.85 -14.89
N GLY A 79 15.73 5.63 -14.56
CA GLY A 79 17.09 5.16 -14.79
C GLY A 79 17.37 4.93 -16.27
N ARG A 80 18.61 5.19 -16.71
CA ARG A 80 19.07 4.82 -18.06
C ARG A 80 19.18 3.29 -18.17
N ALA A 81 18.64 2.71 -19.23
CA ALA A 81 18.65 1.25 -19.43
C ALA A 81 20.08 0.67 -19.43
N ALA A 82 21.03 1.38 -20.05
CA ALA A 82 22.43 1.00 -20.07
C ALA A 82 23.14 1.04 -18.70
N ALA A 83 22.61 1.80 -17.73
CA ALA A 83 23.16 1.89 -16.38
C ALA A 83 22.63 0.81 -15.44
N ALA A 84 21.57 0.08 -15.82
CA ALA A 84 21.02 -1.03 -15.05
C ALA A 84 21.89 -2.29 -15.24
N ARG A 85 23.12 -2.24 -14.73
CA ARG A 85 24.05 -3.37 -14.77
C ARG A 85 23.77 -4.33 -13.61
N PRO A 86 23.70 -5.65 -13.86
CA PRO A 86 23.70 -6.65 -12.81
C PRO A 86 24.93 -6.50 -11.89
N VAL A 87 24.74 -6.68 -10.59
CA VAL A 87 25.80 -6.62 -9.56
C VAL A 87 26.16 -8.05 -9.15
N PRO A 88 27.23 -8.64 -9.70
CA PRO A 88 27.59 -10.02 -9.37
C PRO A 88 27.98 -10.12 -7.88
N PRO A 89 27.85 -11.30 -7.25
CA PRO A 89 28.22 -11.50 -5.84
C PRO A 89 29.69 -11.16 -5.51
N SER A 90 30.58 -11.19 -6.50
CA SER A 90 32.00 -10.83 -6.37
C SER A 90 32.27 -9.32 -6.40
N ASP A 91 31.26 -8.49 -6.69
CA ASP A 91 31.40 -7.04 -6.73
C ASP A 91 31.71 -6.50 -5.32
N PRO A 92 32.74 -5.65 -5.14
CA PRO A 92 33.10 -5.11 -3.82
C PRO A 92 31.96 -4.37 -3.10
N SER A 93 31.00 -3.83 -3.85
CA SER A 93 29.83 -3.14 -3.28
C SER A 93 28.85 -4.08 -2.59
N VAL A 94 28.90 -5.39 -2.88
CA VAL A 94 28.15 -6.42 -2.14
C VAL A 94 28.66 -6.44 -0.70
N GLU A 95 29.94 -6.76 -0.49
CA GLU A 95 30.51 -6.81 0.87
C GLU A 95 30.43 -5.45 1.60
N ALA A 96 30.56 -4.33 0.87
CA ALA A 96 30.35 -3.00 1.46
C ALA A 96 28.91 -2.81 1.99
N ALA A 97 27.89 -3.20 1.22
CA ALA A 97 26.50 -3.15 1.67
C ALA A 97 26.27 -4.03 2.90
N ARG A 98 26.84 -5.24 2.91
CA ARG A 98 26.74 -6.17 4.05
C ARG A 98 27.33 -5.55 5.32
N LYS A 99 28.53 -4.97 5.25
CA LYS A 99 29.19 -4.30 6.40
C LYS A 99 28.36 -3.12 6.92
N LEU A 100 27.77 -2.33 6.02
CA LEU A 100 26.89 -1.22 6.37
C LEU A 100 25.65 -1.71 7.11
N LEU A 101 25.02 -2.79 6.65
CA LEU A 101 23.87 -3.39 7.32
C LEU A 101 24.23 -4.00 8.69
N VAL A 102 25.44 -4.57 8.84
CA VAL A 102 25.95 -5.01 10.16
C VAL A 102 26.06 -3.83 11.13
N ASP A 103 26.66 -2.73 10.68
CA ASP A 103 26.82 -1.50 11.47
C ASP A 103 25.46 -0.90 11.84
N ALA A 104 24.50 -0.87 10.90
CA ALA A 104 23.13 -0.42 11.14
C ALA A 104 22.38 -1.31 12.16
N ALA A 105 22.46 -2.63 12.00
CA ALA A 105 21.84 -3.57 12.93
C ALA A 105 22.40 -3.43 14.35
N ALA A 106 23.73 -3.27 14.48
CA ALA A 106 24.37 -3.04 15.77
C ALA A 106 23.84 -1.78 16.47
N ARG A 107 23.69 -0.65 15.75
CA ARG A 107 23.13 0.59 16.32
C ARG A 107 21.68 0.45 16.76
N ARG A 108 20.89 -0.38 16.06
CA ARG A 108 19.47 -0.63 16.36
C ARG A 108 19.26 -1.73 17.40
N GLY A 109 20.33 -2.39 17.85
CA GLY A 109 20.24 -3.55 18.73
C GLY A 109 19.65 -4.80 18.06
N LEU A 110 19.58 -4.83 16.72
CA LEU A 110 19.23 -6.02 15.97
C LEU A 110 20.38 -7.01 16.05
N ARG A 111 20.11 -8.18 16.62
CA ARG A 111 21.11 -9.22 16.80
C ARG A 111 20.97 -10.27 15.71
N GLY A 112 21.96 -10.29 14.82
CA GLY A 112 21.97 -11.17 13.68
C GLY A 112 23.05 -10.79 12.67
N ALA A 113 23.12 -11.53 11.58
CA ALA A 113 24.06 -11.27 10.50
C ALA A 113 23.31 -11.12 9.17
N PRO A 114 23.50 -10.02 8.43
CA PRO A 114 23.01 -9.90 7.07
C PRO A 114 23.77 -10.88 6.17
N PHE A 115 23.03 -11.57 5.30
CA PHE A 115 23.57 -12.48 4.30
C PHE A 115 22.88 -12.25 2.95
N LEU A 116 23.60 -12.55 1.87
CA LEU A 116 23.06 -12.51 0.52
C LEU A 116 22.33 -13.84 0.27
N PRO A 117 21.00 -13.87 0.07
CA PRO A 117 20.27 -15.10 -0.19
C PRO A 117 20.42 -15.52 -1.67
N GLU A 118 20.10 -16.76 -1.97
CA GLU A 118 20.22 -17.35 -3.32
C GLU A 118 19.53 -16.49 -4.40
N ALA A 119 18.36 -15.92 -4.09
CA ALA A 119 17.65 -14.97 -4.95
C ALA A 119 18.50 -13.73 -5.31
N GLY A 120 19.28 -13.20 -4.35
CA GLY A 120 20.20 -12.09 -4.58
C GLY A 120 21.38 -12.48 -5.47
N HIS A 121 21.87 -13.73 -5.34
CA HIS A 121 22.90 -14.29 -6.22
C HIS A 121 22.40 -14.42 -7.66
N HIS A 122 21.24 -15.06 -7.88
CA HIS A 122 20.68 -15.29 -9.21
C HIS A 122 20.28 -14.00 -9.92
N ARG A 123 19.67 -13.06 -9.18
CA ARG A 123 19.26 -11.76 -9.73
C ARG A 123 20.42 -10.78 -9.85
N GLN A 124 21.59 -11.11 -9.30
CA GLN A 124 22.77 -10.25 -9.28
C GLN A 124 22.43 -8.87 -8.71
N THR A 125 21.89 -8.86 -7.48
CA THR A 125 21.47 -7.66 -6.76
C THR A 125 22.03 -7.64 -5.34
N ARG A 126 22.19 -6.44 -4.77
CA ARG A 126 22.63 -6.23 -3.37
C ARG A 126 21.46 -6.37 -2.40
N TYR A 127 20.80 -7.50 -2.48
CA TYR A 127 19.61 -7.81 -1.70
C TYR A 127 19.97 -8.69 -0.50
N TYR A 128 19.64 -8.26 0.72
CA TYR A 128 20.04 -8.95 1.95
C TYR A 128 18.85 -9.44 2.77
N GLN A 129 19.09 -10.55 3.46
CA GLN A 129 18.25 -11.07 4.53
C GLN A 129 19.03 -11.11 5.83
N PHE A 130 18.32 -11.16 6.95
CA PHE A 130 18.91 -11.23 8.28
C PHE A 130 18.81 -12.64 8.88
N ARG A 131 19.94 -13.23 9.26
CA ARG A 131 19.96 -14.44 10.08
C ARG A 131 19.87 -14.04 11.54
N ALA A 132 18.84 -14.54 12.24
CA ALA A 132 18.63 -14.30 13.66
C ALA A 132 19.78 -14.83 14.52
N GLU A 133 19.98 -14.21 15.69
CA GLU A 133 20.81 -14.79 16.75
C GLU A 133 20.17 -16.09 17.27
N PRO A 134 20.91 -17.21 17.37
CA PRO A 134 20.36 -18.49 17.84
C PRO A 134 19.71 -18.45 19.24
N GLY A 135 20.16 -17.55 20.11
CA GLY A 135 19.66 -17.43 21.49
C GLY A 135 18.42 -16.55 21.68
N ILE A 136 17.79 -16.05 20.61
CA ILE A 136 16.69 -15.08 20.72
C ILE A 136 15.49 -15.64 21.49
N LEU A 137 15.18 -16.93 21.36
CA LEU A 137 14.02 -17.55 22.03
C LEU A 137 14.22 -17.70 23.55
N VAL A 138 15.46 -17.63 24.04
CA VAL A 138 15.71 -17.56 25.49
C VAL A 138 15.24 -16.21 26.07
N ARG A 139 15.29 -15.15 25.25
CA ARG A 139 14.87 -13.79 25.64
C ARG A 139 13.39 -13.55 25.35
N CYS A 140 12.92 -14.11 24.24
CA CYS A 140 11.57 -13.98 23.74
C CYS A 140 10.99 -15.38 23.52
N PRO A 141 10.68 -16.15 24.60
CA PRO A 141 10.04 -17.44 24.43
C PRO A 141 8.68 -17.26 23.74
N VAL A 142 8.21 -18.33 23.08
CA VAL A 142 7.03 -18.27 22.22
C VAL A 142 6.01 -19.31 22.67
N THR A 143 4.74 -18.94 22.69
CA THR A 143 3.62 -19.88 22.74
C THR A 143 3.07 -20.08 21.33
N ILE A 144 3.14 -21.30 20.80
CA ILE A 144 2.52 -21.68 19.53
C ILE A 144 1.09 -22.14 19.82
N VAL A 145 0.11 -21.56 19.12
CA VAL A 145 -1.31 -21.91 19.17
C VAL A 145 -1.69 -22.59 17.87
N ILE A 146 -2.09 -23.87 17.95
CA ILE A 146 -2.51 -24.66 16.78
C ILE A 146 -4.00 -25.01 16.90
N PRO A 147 -4.88 -24.45 16.05
CA PRO A 147 -6.26 -24.87 15.98
C PRO A 147 -6.38 -26.19 15.22
N THR A 148 -7.27 -27.07 15.66
CA THR A 148 -7.47 -28.38 15.02
C THR A 148 -8.88 -28.92 15.17
N ARG A 149 -9.26 -29.80 14.24
CA ARG A 149 -10.46 -30.63 14.31
C ARG A 149 -10.28 -31.84 13.40
N ASP A 150 -10.33 -33.03 13.98
CA ASP A 150 -10.17 -34.30 13.26
C ASP A 150 -8.86 -34.34 12.45
N ARG A 151 -8.77 -35.20 11.43
CA ARG A 151 -7.65 -35.24 10.46
C ARG A 151 -6.26 -35.26 11.11
N LEU A 152 -6.08 -36.19 12.04
CA LEU A 152 -4.85 -36.36 12.83
C LEU A 152 -3.56 -36.22 12.01
N HIS A 153 -3.50 -36.82 10.81
CA HIS A 153 -2.29 -36.80 9.98
C HIS A 153 -1.71 -35.39 9.75
N LEU A 154 -2.54 -34.36 9.59
CA LEU A 154 -2.06 -32.98 9.40
C LEU A 154 -1.42 -32.44 10.69
N LEU A 155 -2.15 -32.54 11.81
CA LEU A 155 -1.68 -32.06 13.11
C LEU A 155 -0.40 -32.80 13.54
N GLN A 156 -0.39 -34.12 13.36
CA GLN A 156 0.73 -34.96 13.74
C GLN A 156 1.98 -34.61 12.92
N GLU A 157 1.87 -34.51 11.59
CA GLU A 157 2.99 -34.14 10.72
C GLU A 157 3.52 -32.73 11.06
N CYS A 158 2.61 -31.77 11.32
CA CYS A 158 2.97 -30.42 11.76
C CYS A 158 3.83 -30.46 13.04
N ILE A 159 3.41 -31.23 14.05
CA ILE A 159 4.12 -31.32 15.34
C ILE A 159 5.44 -32.10 15.22
N GLU A 160 5.48 -33.19 14.44
CA GLU A 160 6.71 -33.94 14.18
C GLU A 160 7.78 -33.06 13.52
N LEU A 161 7.40 -32.20 12.57
CA LEU A 161 8.32 -31.24 11.98
C LEU A 161 8.70 -30.09 12.94
N LEU A 162 7.83 -29.73 13.88
CA LEU A 162 8.20 -28.83 14.97
C LEU A 162 9.23 -29.49 15.90
N ASP A 163 9.09 -30.77 16.25
CA ASP A 163 10.09 -31.52 17.03
C ASP A 163 11.49 -31.46 16.39
N GLU A 164 11.54 -31.44 15.06
CA GLU A 164 12.79 -31.30 14.30
C GLU A 164 13.30 -29.86 14.14
N THR A 165 12.46 -28.85 14.31
CA THR A 165 12.80 -27.46 13.94
C THR A 165 12.84 -26.46 15.08
N VAL A 166 12.21 -26.75 16.22
CA VAL A 166 12.18 -25.87 17.40
C VAL A 166 12.90 -26.49 18.61
N ASP A 167 13.22 -25.65 19.60
CA ASP A 167 13.63 -26.10 20.94
C ASP A 167 12.47 -25.92 21.93
N TRP A 168 11.81 -27.02 22.29
CA TRP A 168 10.68 -27.02 23.22
C TRP A 168 11.00 -26.52 24.63
N ARG A 169 12.28 -26.37 24.99
CA ARG A 169 12.65 -25.70 26.25
C ARG A 169 12.30 -24.22 26.25
N GLN A 170 12.21 -23.60 25.07
CA GLN A 170 11.89 -22.17 24.88
C GLN A 170 10.52 -21.95 24.25
N VAL A 171 9.78 -23.02 23.97
CA VAL A 171 8.50 -22.98 23.26
C VAL A 171 7.43 -23.71 24.06
N LYS A 172 6.26 -23.10 24.19
CA LYS A 172 5.05 -23.71 24.74
C LYS A 172 4.07 -24.01 23.61
N LEU A 173 3.35 -25.12 23.70
CA LEU A 173 2.29 -25.45 22.75
C LEU A 173 0.92 -25.35 23.41
N VAL A 174 -0.02 -24.72 22.71
CA VAL A 174 -1.45 -24.76 23.03
C VAL A 174 -2.17 -25.29 21.79
N ILE A 175 -2.90 -26.39 21.94
CA ILE A 175 -3.73 -26.93 20.87
C ILE A 175 -5.18 -26.52 21.15
N ALA A 176 -5.80 -25.78 20.25
CA ALA A 176 -7.20 -25.40 20.34
C ALA A 176 -8.05 -26.40 19.52
N ASP A 177 -8.63 -27.37 20.21
CA ASP A 177 -9.41 -28.46 19.60
C ASP A 177 -10.89 -28.08 19.50
N ASP A 178 -11.42 -27.99 18.28
CA ASP A 178 -12.85 -27.79 18.00
C ASP A 178 -13.60 -29.12 18.06
N HIS A 179 -13.47 -29.80 19.21
CA HIS A 179 -14.15 -31.06 19.53
C HIS A 179 -13.96 -32.16 18.47
N SER A 180 -12.70 -32.52 18.21
CA SER A 180 -12.35 -33.70 17.41
C SER A 180 -13.15 -34.94 17.82
N ARG A 181 -13.58 -35.72 16.84
CA ARG A 181 -14.44 -36.91 16.97
C ARG A 181 -13.74 -38.18 16.49
N ASP A 182 -12.77 -38.05 15.60
CA ASP A 182 -11.94 -39.16 15.16
C ASP A 182 -11.21 -39.76 16.37
N ALA A 183 -11.41 -41.05 16.62
CA ALA A 183 -10.90 -41.72 17.82
C ALA A 183 -9.38 -41.61 17.97
N ASP A 184 -8.66 -41.64 16.84
CA ASP A 184 -7.20 -41.51 16.83
C ASP A 184 -6.76 -40.07 17.14
N ALA A 185 -7.50 -39.05 16.64
CA ALA A 185 -7.22 -37.66 16.95
C ALA A 185 -7.43 -37.36 18.45
N VAL A 186 -8.54 -37.86 19.02
CA VAL A 186 -8.81 -37.71 20.46
C VAL A 186 -7.70 -38.36 21.30
N ARG A 187 -7.31 -39.60 20.97
CA ARG A 187 -6.24 -40.31 21.68
C ARG A 187 -4.89 -39.58 21.57
N TYR A 188 -4.58 -39.02 20.41
CA TYR A 188 -3.36 -38.25 20.21
C TYR A 188 -3.34 -36.98 21.07
N LEU A 189 -4.44 -36.23 21.14
CA LEU A 189 -4.58 -35.03 21.97
C LEU A 189 -4.48 -35.33 23.48
N GLU A 190 -4.89 -36.50 23.92
CA GLU A 190 -4.67 -36.97 25.29
C GLU A 190 -3.19 -37.30 25.54
N HIS A 191 -2.56 -38.01 24.60
CA HIS A 191 -1.17 -38.45 24.73
C HIS A 191 -0.16 -37.31 24.69
N ILE A 192 -0.36 -36.33 23.79
CA ILE A 192 0.59 -35.21 23.62
C ILE A 192 0.73 -34.34 24.87
N GLN A 193 -0.32 -34.22 25.68
CA GLN A 193 -0.27 -33.49 26.95
C GLN A 193 0.55 -34.19 28.04
N GLN A 194 0.89 -35.48 27.84
CA GLN A 194 1.69 -36.28 28.77
C GLN A 194 3.18 -36.34 28.38
N ARG A 195 3.59 -35.62 27.32
CA ARG A 195 5.00 -35.53 26.92
C ARG A 195 5.81 -34.74 27.95
N ASP A 196 6.92 -35.30 28.43
CA ASP A 196 7.82 -34.63 29.38
C ASP A 196 8.75 -33.60 28.73
N ASP A 197 8.98 -33.72 27.42
CA ASP A 197 9.90 -32.88 26.65
C ASP A 197 9.23 -31.61 26.08
N LEU A 198 7.91 -31.51 26.18
CA LEU A 198 7.07 -30.45 25.61
C LEU A 198 6.04 -29.96 26.63
N ARG A 199 5.94 -28.64 26.83
CA ARG A 199 4.83 -28.03 27.59
C ARG A 199 3.62 -27.85 26.67
N CYS A 200 2.68 -28.80 26.70
CA CYS A 200 1.45 -28.76 25.90
C CYS A 200 0.19 -28.63 26.75
N VAL A 201 -0.76 -27.80 26.30
CA VAL A 201 -2.13 -27.73 26.85
C VAL A 201 -3.14 -27.83 25.72
N VAL A 202 -4.19 -28.63 25.88
CA VAL A 202 -5.30 -28.70 24.93
C VAL A 202 -6.51 -27.94 25.49
N VAL A 203 -7.01 -26.96 24.76
CA VAL A 203 -8.21 -26.17 25.10
C VAL A 203 -9.36 -26.49 24.14
N ARG A 204 -10.59 -26.35 24.61
CA ARG A 204 -11.80 -26.66 23.85
C ARG A 204 -12.90 -25.64 24.14
N PRO A 205 -13.76 -25.28 23.17
CA PRO A 205 -14.94 -24.46 23.43
C PRO A 205 -15.87 -25.15 24.44
N GLU A 206 -16.51 -24.39 25.34
CA GLU A 206 -17.46 -24.97 26.31
C GLU A 206 -18.68 -25.58 25.61
N ASN A 207 -19.19 -24.91 24.57
CA ASN A 207 -20.35 -25.36 23.82
C ASN A 207 -19.95 -26.12 22.55
N ARG A 208 -20.01 -27.45 22.62
CA ARG A 208 -19.73 -28.35 21.48
C ARG A 208 -20.66 -28.16 20.27
N ALA A 209 -21.85 -27.59 20.47
CA ALA A 209 -22.85 -27.40 19.42
C ALA A 209 -22.78 -26.03 18.73
N ALA A 210 -21.87 -25.15 19.16
CA ALA A 210 -21.70 -23.84 18.53
C ALA A 210 -21.23 -23.98 17.06
N PRO A 211 -21.65 -23.06 16.17
CA PRO A 211 -21.08 -22.96 14.83
C PRO A 211 -19.57 -22.75 14.89
N PHE A 212 -18.86 -23.25 13.87
CA PHE A 212 -17.40 -23.06 13.78
C PHE A 212 -17.05 -21.57 13.74
N ASN A 213 -16.10 -21.19 14.59
CA ASN A 213 -15.56 -19.84 14.66
C ASN A 213 -14.05 -19.97 14.95
N TYR A 214 -13.23 -19.75 13.93
CA TYR A 214 -11.79 -19.84 14.01
C TYR A 214 -11.23 -18.82 15.01
N SER A 215 -11.72 -17.57 14.95
CA SER A 215 -11.29 -16.50 15.84
C SER A 215 -11.54 -16.85 17.30
N HIS A 216 -12.73 -17.36 17.62
CA HIS A 216 -13.06 -17.86 18.95
C HIS A 216 -12.13 -19.00 19.37
N LEU A 217 -11.94 -19.99 18.49
CA LEU A 217 -11.13 -21.18 18.77
C LEU A 217 -9.70 -20.82 19.17
N VAL A 218 -9.03 -19.94 18.41
CA VAL A 218 -7.66 -19.52 18.76
C VAL A 218 -7.63 -18.58 19.96
N ASN A 219 -8.67 -17.76 20.17
CA ASN A 219 -8.79 -16.89 21.35
C ASN A 219 -8.93 -17.68 22.67
N LEU A 220 -9.39 -18.94 22.64
CA LEU A 220 -9.42 -19.81 23.83
C LEU A 220 -8.02 -20.03 24.45
N ALA A 221 -6.95 -19.83 23.67
CA ALA A 221 -5.60 -19.96 24.18
C ALA A 221 -5.19 -18.80 25.10
N ARG A 222 -5.90 -17.65 25.09
CA ARG A 222 -5.52 -16.42 25.81
C ARG A 222 -5.15 -16.62 27.29
N PRO A 223 -5.90 -17.40 28.10
CA PRO A 223 -5.54 -17.65 29.49
C PRO A 223 -4.24 -18.44 29.68
N HIS A 224 -3.76 -19.09 28.61
CA HIS A 224 -2.55 -19.93 28.60
C HIS A 224 -1.36 -19.24 27.92
N LEU A 225 -1.49 -17.99 27.47
CA LEU A 225 -0.39 -17.22 26.89
C LEU A 225 0.43 -16.56 28.00
N ASP A 226 1.48 -17.23 28.44
CA ASP A 226 2.40 -16.80 29.52
C ASP A 226 3.80 -16.44 29.02
N THR A 227 4.00 -16.46 27.70
CA THR A 227 5.25 -16.05 27.06
C THR A 227 5.10 -14.65 26.44
N PRO A 228 6.20 -13.91 26.15
CA PRO A 228 6.12 -12.58 25.55
C PRO A 228 5.52 -12.55 24.14
N LEU A 229 5.62 -13.65 23.39
CA LEU A 229 5.18 -13.75 22.01
C LEU A 229 4.23 -14.94 21.82
N VAL A 230 3.19 -14.75 21.03
CA VAL A 230 2.29 -15.81 20.58
C VAL A 230 2.39 -15.98 19.07
N LEU A 231 2.46 -17.23 18.62
CA LEU A 231 2.39 -17.60 17.21
C LEU A 231 1.10 -18.37 16.96
N HIS A 232 0.22 -17.82 16.12
CA HIS A 232 -0.87 -18.59 15.51
C HIS A 232 -0.31 -19.38 14.33
N LEU A 233 -0.50 -20.71 14.36
CA LEU A 233 0.01 -21.62 13.35
C LEU A 233 -1.08 -22.63 12.98
N ASN A 234 -1.48 -22.68 11.72
CA ASN A 234 -2.46 -23.70 11.29
C ASN A 234 -1.85 -25.11 11.37
N ASN A 235 -2.70 -26.11 11.61
CA ASN A 235 -2.29 -27.51 11.72
C ASN A 235 -1.83 -28.16 10.40
N ASP A 236 -1.91 -27.44 9.27
CA ASP A 236 -1.44 -27.87 7.95
C ASP A 236 -0.26 -27.03 7.44
N VAL A 237 0.49 -26.42 8.37
CA VAL A 237 1.72 -25.68 8.11
C VAL A 237 2.93 -26.45 8.64
N ASN A 238 3.87 -26.71 7.75
CA ASN A 238 5.04 -27.54 7.97
C ASN A 238 6.31 -26.68 7.96
N ALA A 239 6.98 -26.59 9.11
CA ALA A 239 8.29 -25.96 9.24
C ALA A 239 9.39 -26.92 8.77
N LEU A 240 10.11 -26.59 7.70
CA LEU A 240 11.05 -27.53 7.07
C LEU A 240 12.51 -27.35 7.50
N GLU A 241 12.85 -26.18 8.03
CA GLU A 241 14.24 -25.83 8.37
C GLU A 241 14.29 -25.10 9.71
N ARG A 242 15.32 -25.39 10.52
CA ARG A 242 15.58 -24.68 11.79
C ARG A 242 15.87 -23.20 11.56
N GLY A 243 15.58 -22.35 12.56
CA GLY A 243 15.86 -20.92 12.51
C GLY A 243 14.70 -20.04 12.05
N TRP A 244 13.60 -20.64 11.58
CA TRP A 244 12.42 -19.92 11.11
C TRP A 244 11.72 -19.15 12.24
N LEU A 245 11.59 -19.76 13.41
CA LEU A 245 10.91 -19.17 14.56
C LEU A 245 11.75 -18.01 15.14
N GLU A 246 13.07 -18.19 15.22
CA GLU A 246 14.04 -17.18 15.59
C GLU A 246 14.03 -15.99 14.62
N ALA A 247 13.90 -16.26 13.31
CA ALA A 247 13.81 -15.24 12.28
C ALA A 247 12.55 -14.38 12.42
N MET A 248 11.42 -14.95 12.85
CA MET A 248 10.23 -14.17 13.19
C MET A 248 10.42 -13.39 14.50
N ALA A 249 10.89 -14.06 15.56
CA ALA A 249 11.03 -13.47 16.89
C ALA A 249 12.01 -12.27 16.92
N THR A 250 13.05 -12.29 16.09
CA THR A 250 14.07 -11.22 16.02
C THR A 250 13.48 -9.85 15.71
N TRP A 251 12.41 -9.77 14.91
CA TRP A 251 11.78 -8.50 14.57
C TRP A 251 11.17 -7.81 15.79
N PHE A 252 10.74 -8.56 16.81
CA PHE A 252 10.18 -8.01 18.06
C PHE A 252 11.23 -7.40 19.00
N LEU A 253 12.52 -7.44 18.65
CA LEU A 253 13.52 -6.57 19.29
C LEU A 253 13.25 -5.09 18.98
N GLN A 254 12.53 -4.80 17.90
CA GLN A 254 12.03 -3.46 17.60
C GLN A 254 10.69 -3.26 18.33
N PRO A 255 10.58 -2.21 19.17
CA PRO A 255 9.40 -2.02 20.03
C PRO A 255 8.13 -1.68 19.24
N ASP A 256 8.27 -1.10 18.05
CA ASP A 256 7.19 -0.69 17.17
C ASP A 256 6.71 -1.80 16.22
N VAL A 257 7.29 -3.00 16.27
CA VAL A 257 6.77 -4.18 15.54
C VAL A 257 5.68 -4.85 16.38
N GLY A 258 4.48 -4.98 15.79
CA GLY A 258 3.31 -5.59 16.40
C GLY A 258 3.00 -7.00 15.87
N VAL A 259 3.21 -7.24 14.57
CA VAL A 259 2.94 -8.54 13.92
C VAL A 259 4.04 -8.91 12.95
N VAL A 260 4.35 -10.20 12.87
CA VAL A 260 5.28 -10.79 11.90
C VAL A 260 4.65 -12.02 11.25
N GLY A 261 4.64 -12.07 9.91
CA GLY A 261 4.18 -13.23 9.15
C GLY A 261 5.28 -13.84 8.28
N ALA A 262 5.23 -15.16 8.12
CA ALA A 262 6.22 -15.92 7.36
C ALA A 262 5.94 -15.95 5.85
N LYS A 263 6.94 -16.31 5.05
CA LYS A 263 6.73 -16.77 3.67
C LYS A 263 6.17 -18.17 3.67
N LEU A 264 5.01 -18.34 3.05
CA LEU A 264 4.41 -19.66 2.87
C LEU A 264 4.52 -20.09 1.41
N VAL A 265 4.81 -21.36 1.18
CA VAL A 265 4.81 -22.00 -0.14
C VAL A 265 3.88 -23.21 -0.14
N TYR A 266 3.27 -23.52 -1.29
CA TYR A 266 2.55 -24.76 -1.49
C TYR A 266 3.52 -25.96 -1.62
N PRO A 267 3.04 -27.21 -1.51
CA PRO A 267 3.86 -28.40 -1.71
C PRO A 267 4.54 -28.49 -3.08
N ASP A 268 3.91 -27.92 -4.12
CA ASP A 268 4.48 -27.81 -5.47
C ASP A 268 5.54 -26.69 -5.61
N LYS A 269 5.90 -26.04 -4.49
CA LYS A 269 6.86 -24.93 -4.35
C LYS A 269 6.41 -23.61 -4.95
N THR A 270 5.17 -23.50 -5.45
CA THR A 270 4.60 -22.20 -5.78
C THR A 270 4.33 -21.39 -4.52
N LEU A 271 4.26 -20.06 -4.67
CA LEU A 271 4.06 -19.17 -3.52
C LEU A 271 2.63 -19.31 -2.98
N ASN A 272 2.48 -19.36 -1.65
CA ASN A 272 1.18 -19.39 -0.97
C ASN A 272 0.88 -18.05 -0.31
N HIS A 273 1.81 -17.52 0.49
CA HIS A 273 1.66 -16.24 1.16
C HIS A 273 2.94 -15.41 1.06
N THR A 274 2.77 -14.15 0.61
CA THR A 274 3.87 -13.19 0.49
C THR A 274 3.56 -11.86 1.19
N GLY A 275 2.58 -11.82 2.10
CA GLY A 275 1.92 -10.61 2.59
C GLY A 275 0.56 -10.42 1.91
N ILE A 276 -0.37 -9.74 2.57
CA ILE A 276 -1.71 -9.42 2.07
C ILE A 276 -1.77 -7.93 1.72
N ILE A 277 -2.34 -7.64 0.55
CA ILE A 277 -2.65 -6.29 0.09
C ILE A 277 -4.15 -6.01 0.20
N ILE A 278 -4.52 -4.77 0.40
CA ILE A 278 -5.92 -4.33 0.50
C ILE A 278 -6.22 -3.32 -0.61
N GLY A 279 -7.42 -3.38 -1.19
CA GLY A 279 -7.82 -2.51 -2.30
C GLY A 279 -8.19 -3.24 -3.59
N PRO A 280 -7.57 -4.38 -3.96
CA PRO A 280 -8.04 -5.18 -5.10
C PRO A 280 -9.53 -5.52 -5.03
N HIS A 281 -10.13 -5.84 -6.18
CA HIS A 281 -11.54 -6.29 -6.27
C HIS A 281 -12.56 -5.34 -5.63
N GLY A 282 -12.29 -4.03 -5.64
CA GLY A 282 -13.20 -3.02 -5.09
C GLY A 282 -13.05 -2.78 -3.58
N GLY A 283 -11.84 -2.94 -3.03
CA GLY A 283 -11.55 -2.63 -1.63
C GLY A 283 -11.25 -3.84 -0.75
N LEU A 284 -11.07 -5.02 -1.34
CA LEU A 284 -10.88 -6.28 -0.61
C LEU A 284 -9.41 -6.59 -0.34
N ALA A 285 -9.20 -7.50 0.60
CA ALA A 285 -7.90 -8.09 0.87
C ALA A 285 -7.61 -9.26 -0.09
N ASP A 286 -6.39 -9.34 -0.59
CA ASP A 286 -5.90 -10.44 -1.43
C ASP A 286 -4.39 -10.68 -1.22
N THR A 287 -3.90 -11.85 -1.61
CA THR A 287 -2.48 -12.20 -1.51
C THR A 287 -1.85 -12.21 -2.90
N PRO A 288 -0.95 -11.26 -3.23
CA PRO A 288 -0.23 -11.29 -4.49
C PRO A 288 0.67 -12.53 -4.56
N TYR A 289 0.86 -13.00 -5.78
CA TYR A 289 1.70 -14.12 -6.19
C TYR A 289 1.25 -15.51 -5.72
N ALA A 290 0.05 -15.65 -5.16
CA ALA A 290 -0.49 -16.97 -4.83
C ALA A 290 -0.48 -17.90 -6.07
N LYS A 291 0.02 -19.13 -5.92
CA LYS A 291 0.18 -20.15 -6.97
C LYS A 291 1.12 -19.76 -8.12
N VAL A 292 1.94 -18.72 -7.97
CA VAL A 292 2.95 -18.32 -8.95
C VAL A 292 4.29 -18.95 -8.57
N ASP A 293 5.07 -19.41 -9.55
CA ASP A 293 6.46 -19.81 -9.30
C ASP A 293 7.27 -18.57 -8.93
N SER A 294 7.98 -18.63 -7.80
CA SER A 294 8.90 -17.59 -7.34
C SER A 294 9.90 -17.08 -8.40
N LYS A 295 10.27 -17.91 -9.38
CA LYS A 295 11.18 -17.56 -10.47
C LYS A 295 10.52 -16.67 -11.53
N GLU A 296 9.20 -16.74 -11.66
CA GLU A 296 8.42 -15.94 -12.60
C GLU A 296 8.08 -14.56 -12.03
N VAL A 297 8.16 -14.39 -10.71
CA VAL A 297 7.90 -13.11 -10.06
C VAL A 297 9.00 -12.09 -10.42
N PRO A 298 8.67 -11.01 -11.15
CA PRO A 298 9.66 -10.06 -11.65
C PRO A 298 10.24 -9.16 -10.56
N ILE A 299 9.55 -9.05 -9.42
CA ILE A 299 9.88 -8.14 -8.30
C ILE A 299 10.38 -8.95 -7.10
N VAL A 300 11.47 -8.49 -6.47
CA VAL A 300 12.14 -9.19 -5.35
C VAL A 300 11.35 -9.12 -4.03
N TRP A 301 10.16 -8.51 -4.01
CA TRP A 301 9.39 -8.25 -2.77
C TRP A 301 9.03 -9.52 -1.99
N HIS A 302 8.72 -10.60 -2.69
CA HIS A 302 8.42 -11.90 -2.07
C HIS A 302 9.67 -12.60 -1.49
N ASP A 303 10.86 -12.09 -1.78
CA ASP A 303 12.11 -12.50 -1.18
C ASP A 303 12.64 -11.46 -0.20
N ALA A 304 11.95 -10.31 -0.03
CA ALA A 304 12.34 -9.18 0.84
C ALA A 304 11.47 -9.03 2.08
N ALA A 305 12.11 -8.86 3.24
CA ALA A 305 11.41 -8.42 4.44
C ALA A 305 10.86 -7.01 4.18
N ARG A 306 9.60 -6.79 4.53
CA ARG A 306 8.94 -5.50 4.29
C ARG A 306 7.71 -5.36 5.17
N GLU A 307 7.35 -4.11 5.39
CA GLU A 307 6.04 -3.78 5.93
C GLU A 307 4.95 -4.15 4.91
N VAL A 308 3.84 -4.71 5.43
CA VAL A 308 2.64 -5.06 4.66
C VAL A 308 1.41 -4.62 5.44
N SER A 309 0.24 -4.54 4.80
CA SER A 309 -0.99 -4.17 5.52
C SER A 309 -1.48 -5.31 6.40
N ALA A 310 -1.34 -6.56 5.94
CA ALA A 310 -1.66 -7.75 6.71
C ALA A 310 -0.79 -8.95 6.35
N VAL A 311 -0.78 -9.95 7.23
CA VAL A 311 -0.22 -11.28 7.01
C VAL A 311 -1.26 -12.34 7.35
N THR A 312 -1.12 -13.54 6.80
CA THR A 312 -2.13 -14.60 7.01
C THR A 312 -2.06 -15.21 8.41
N GLY A 313 -3.22 -15.54 8.97
CA GLY A 313 -3.36 -16.28 10.23
C GLY A 313 -2.78 -17.69 10.21
N ALA A 314 -2.45 -18.23 9.03
CA ALA A 314 -1.80 -19.54 8.93
C ALA A 314 -0.41 -19.59 9.61
N CYS A 315 0.31 -18.47 9.66
CA CYS A 315 1.55 -18.32 10.42
C CYS A 315 1.75 -16.84 10.78
N LEU A 316 1.18 -16.43 11.92
CA LEU A 316 1.14 -15.05 12.41
C LEU A 316 1.67 -14.97 13.83
N MET A 317 2.79 -14.29 14.02
CA MET A 317 3.36 -14.02 15.34
C MET A 317 3.02 -12.60 15.79
N THR A 318 2.69 -12.43 17.07
CA THR A 318 2.41 -11.12 17.68
C THR A 318 2.84 -11.10 19.14
N ARG A 319 2.89 -9.92 19.75
CA ARG A 319 3.18 -9.81 21.18
C ARG A 319 1.95 -10.23 21.99
N THR A 320 2.17 -10.97 23.06
CA THR A 320 1.08 -11.45 23.91
C THR A 320 0.32 -10.30 24.58
N ASP A 321 1.03 -9.25 25.00
CA ASP A 321 0.43 -8.05 25.59
C ASP A 321 -0.45 -7.31 24.57
N LEU A 322 0.03 -7.15 23.34
CA LEU A 322 -0.70 -6.54 22.23
C LEU A 322 -1.95 -7.35 21.84
N TYR A 323 -1.82 -8.67 21.77
CA TYR A 323 -2.95 -9.56 21.49
C TYR A 323 -4.03 -9.41 22.56
N ALA A 324 -3.63 -9.31 23.83
CA ALA A 324 -4.57 -9.05 24.92
C ALA A 324 -5.17 -7.63 24.89
N GLU A 325 -4.36 -6.61 24.63
CA GLU A 325 -4.74 -5.19 24.48
C GLU A 325 -5.84 -5.02 23.43
N LEU A 326 -5.67 -5.67 22.27
CA LEU A 326 -6.60 -5.60 21.16
C LEU A 326 -7.74 -6.64 21.26
N GLY A 327 -7.80 -7.43 22.33
CA GLY A 327 -8.86 -8.42 22.54
C GLY A 327 -8.79 -9.65 21.62
N GLY A 328 -7.66 -9.89 20.97
CA GLY A 328 -7.46 -11.01 20.05
C GLY A 328 -8.12 -10.81 18.68
N PHE A 329 -8.46 -11.92 18.02
CA PHE A 329 -9.23 -11.88 16.77
C PHE A 329 -10.69 -11.54 17.03
N ASP A 330 -11.34 -10.84 16.08
CA ASP A 330 -12.75 -10.44 16.22
C ASP A 330 -13.68 -11.63 16.00
N GLU A 331 -14.22 -12.18 17.09
CA GLU A 331 -15.09 -13.35 17.05
C GLU A 331 -16.49 -13.05 16.49
N ARG A 332 -16.89 -11.78 16.44
CA ARG A 332 -18.27 -11.39 16.08
C ARG A 332 -18.40 -11.15 14.59
N ASP A 333 -17.53 -10.30 14.05
CA ASP A 333 -17.65 -9.83 12.66
C ASP A 333 -16.78 -10.64 11.69
N PHE A 334 -15.73 -11.30 12.21
CA PHE A 334 -14.72 -12.03 11.43
C PHE A 334 -14.41 -13.38 12.09
N GLY A 335 -15.42 -14.25 12.20
CA GLY A 335 -15.25 -15.56 12.82
C GLY A 335 -14.39 -16.52 12.01
N VAL A 336 -14.34 -16.39 10.69
CA VAL A 336 -13.78 -17.41 9.79
C VAL A 336 -12.82 -16.84 8.73
N ALA A 337 -13.19 -15.75 8.06
CA ALA A 337 -12.38 -15.01 7.09
C ALA A 337 -12.09 -13.60 7.64
N TYR A 338 -11.09 -12.93 7.03
CA TYR A 338 -10.63 -11.58 7.40
C TYR A 338 -10.16 -11.38 8.85
N ASN A 339 -10.19 -12.40 9.73
CA ASN A 339 -9.76 -12.29 11.12
C ASN A 339 -8.30 -11.81 11.27
N ASP A 340 -7.42 -12.39 10.46
CA ASP A 340 -6.01 -12.05 10.37
C ASP A 340 -5.80 -10.65 9.79
N VAL A 341 -6.54 -10.30 8.73
CA VAL A 341 -6.52 -8.98 8.10
C VAL A 341 -6.99 -7.89 9.07
N ASP A 342 -8.15 -8.07 9.70
CA ASP A 342 -8.71 -7.16 10.69
C ASP A 342 -7.75 -6.95 11.85
N TYR A 343 -7.19 -8.03 12.41
CA TYR A 343 -6.22 -7.91 13.50
C TYR A 343 -4.99 -7.12 13.08
N CYS A 344 -4.42 -7.40 11.89
CA CYS A 344 -3.29 -6.65 11.37
C CYS A 344 -3.63 -5.16 11.18
N LEU A 345 -4.83 -4.84 10.68
CA LEU A 345 -5.26 -3.45 10.52
C LEU A 345 -5.41 -2.73 11.86
N ARG A 346 -6.00 -3.37 12.87
CA ARG A 346 -6.08 -2.81 14.23
C ARG A 346 -4.70 -2.62 14.88
N VAL A 347 -3.77 -3.55 14.64
CA VAL A 347 -2.38 -3.39 15.06
C VAL A 347 -1.76 -2.14 14.43
N ARG A 348 -2.03 -1.89 13.14
CA ARG A 348 -1.55 -0.68 12.46
C ARG A 348 -2.19 0.59 12.99
N GLU A 349 -3.48 0.58 13.27
CA GLU A 349 -4.20 1.70 13.90
C GLU A 349 -3.63 2.03 15.29
N SER A 350 -3.08 1.04 16.00
CA SER A 350 -2.35 1.25 17.26
C SER A 350 -0.94 1.87 17.09
N GLY A 351 -0.54 2.19 15.86
CA GLY A 351 0.77 2.79 15.53
C GLY A 351 1.92 1.77 15.43
N ARG A 352 1.60 0.47 15.32
CA ARG A 352 2.59 -0.61 15.23
C ARG A 352 2.68 -1.17 13.81
N ARG A 353 3.85 -1.71 13.46
CA ARG A 353 4.14 -2.25 12.13
C ARG A 353 3.79 -3.73 12.02
N VAL A 354 3.37 -4.12 10.82
CA VAL A 354 3.13 -5.50 10.41
C VAL A 354 4.19 -5.86 9.39
N ILE A 355 5.01 -6.87 9.69
CA ILE A 355 6.17 -7.25 8.89
C ILE A 355 5.92 -8.61 8.23
N TYR A 356 6.13 -8.68 6.92
CA TYR A 356 6.35 -9.94 6.23
C TYR A 356 7.85 -10.27 6.24
N THR A 357 8.22 -11.49 6.63
CA THR A 357 9.62 -11.95 6.68
C THR A 357 9.85 -13.20 5.82
N PRO A 358 10.60 -13.11 4.71
CA PRO A 358 10.98 -14.26 3.89
C PRO A 358 12.04 -15.15 4.54
N GLN A 359 12.67 -14.70 5.62
CA GLN A 359 13.64 -15.47 6.41
C GLN A 359 12.99 -16.63 7.17
N ALA A 360 11.67 -16.56 7.40
CA ALA A 360 10.88 -17.69 7.84
C ALA A 360 10.12 -18.23 6.64
N LYS A 361 10.50 -19.43 6.17
CA LYS A 361 9.86 -20.09 5.03
C LYS A 361 9.27 -21.41 5.50
N LEU A 362 7.95 -21.56 5.36
CA LEU A 362 7.22 -22.77 5.72
C LEU A 362 6.39 -23.27 4.54
N MET A 363 6.09 -24.56 4.52
CA MET A 363 5.14 -25.14 3.58
C MET A 363 3.73 -25.06 4.17
N HIS A 364 2.74 -24.73 3.36
CA HIS A 364 1.33 -24.69 3.77
C HIS A 364 0.52 -25.45 2.71
N TRP A 365 -0.16 -26.52 3.13
CA TRP A 365 -0.98 -27.34 2.23
C TRP A 365 -2.15 -26.53 1.64
N GLY A 366 -2.66 -25.58 2.41
CA GLY A 366 -3.61 -24.55 1.96
C GLY A 366 -5.03 -25.11 1.83
N SER A 367 -5.92 -24.67 2.72
CA SER A 367 -7.32 -25.13 2.72
C SER A 367 -7.46 -26.66 2.77
N ALA A 368 -6.44 -27.37 3.27
CA ALA A 368 -6.42 -28.83 3.30
C ALA A 368 -7.60 -29.36 4.12
N THR A 369 -7.94 -28.66 5.21
CA THR A 369 -9.08 -28.96 6.10
C THR A 369 -10.40 -28.32 5.64
N ARG A 370 -10.36 -27.16 4.99
CA ARG A 370 -11.52 -26.31 4.69
C ARG A 370 -11.49 -25.80 3.24
N GLY A 371 -12.42 -26.29 2.42
CA GLY A 371 -12.66 -25.72 1.09
C GLY A 371 -12.96 -24.21 1.15
N VAL A 372 -12.79 -23.51 0.03
CA VAL A 372 -13.02 -22.06 -0.07
C VAL A 372 -14.51 -21.77 0.11
N THR A 373 -14.88 -21.22 1.26
CA THR A 373 -16.26 -20.79 1.57
C THR A 373 -16.27 -19.28 1.66
N PHE A 374 -17.02 -18.66 0.75
CA PHE A 374 -17.27 -17.23 0.73
C PHE A 374 -18.41 -16.94 1.70
N ASP A 375 -18.17 -16.06 2.68
CA ASP A 375 -19.19 -15.58 3.61
C ASP A 375 -19.50 -14.11 3.30
N ASP A 376 -20.69 -13.88 2.74
CA ASP A 376 -21.19 -12.55 2.38
C ASP A 376 -21.21 -11.60 3.58
N ALA A 377 -21.50 -12.11 4.79
CA ALA A 377 -21.66 -11.27 5.97
C ALA A 377 -20.33 -10.69 6.44
N GLU A 378 -19.29 -11.52 6.53
CA GLU A 378 -17.94 -11.08 6.92
C GLU A 378 -17.33 -10.16 5.86
N HIS A 379 -17.61 -10.42 4.58
CA HIS A 379 -17.19 -9.54 3.50
C HIS A 379 -17.83 -8.15 3.58
N ILE A 380 -19.15 -8.09 3.78
CA ILE A 380 -19.87 -6.82 3.98
C ILE A 380 -19.35 -6.12 5.24
N ALA A 381 -19.08 -6.86 6.32
CA ALA A 381 -18.50 -6.31 7.54
C ALA A 381 -17.12 -5.68 7.28
N PHE A 382 -16.26 -6.35 6.51
CA PHE A 382 -14.93 -5.85 6.16
C PHE A 382 -15.01 -4.53 5.38
N VAL A 383 -15.80 -4.48 4.31
CA VAL A 383 -15.96 -3.27 3.48
C VAL A 383 -16.59 -2.12 4.27
N ARG A 384 -17.53 -2.43 5.17
CA ARG A 384 -18.15 -1.41 6.04
C ARG A 384 -17.20 -0.87 7.10
N ARG A 385 -16.33 -1.72 7.64
CA ARG A 385 -15.39 -1.36 8.71
C ARG A 385 -14.19 -0.58 8.18
N TYR A 386 -13.70 -0.95 7.00
CA TYR A 386 -12.53 -0.34 6.36
C TYR A 386 -12.89 0.32 5.01
N PRO A 387 -13.86 1.25 4.99
CA PRO A 387 -14.28 1.87 3.75
C PRO A 387 -13.13 2.69 3.18
N SER A 388 -12.82 2.45 1.89
CA SER A 388 -11.78 3.21 1.18
C SER A 388 -10.36 3.11 1.77
N TYR A 389 -10.05 2.04 2.52
CA TYR A 389 -8.69 1.80 2.99
C TYR A 389 -7.72 1.77 1.79
N GLN A 390 -6.73 2.66 1.80
CA GLN A 390 -5.67 2.70 0.81
C GLN A 390 -4.44 2.00 1.38
N ASP A 391 -4.03 0.91 0.76
CA ASP A 391 -2.87 0.16 1.22
C ASP A 391 -1.57 0.93 0.92
N PRO A 392 -0.85 1.42 1.95
CA PRO A 392 0.36 2.20 1.74
C PRO A 392 1.50 1.36 1.17
N TYR A 393 1.42 0.03 1.25
CA TYR A 393 2.45 -0.88 0.74
C TYR A 393 2.13 -1.43 -0.65
N LEU A 394 1.00 -1.01 -1.24
CA LEU A 394 0.71 -1.20 -2.65
C LEU A 394 0.87 0.15 -3.36
N SER A 395 1.87 0.26 -4.24
CA SER A 395 2.00 1.48 -5.05
C SER A 395 0.74 1.73 -5.86
N PRO A 396 0.26 2.98 -5.99
CA PRO A 396 -0.90 3.30 -6.82
C PRO A 396 -0.66 3.06 -8.31
N HIS A 397 0.60 2.83 -8.71
CA HIS A 397 0.98 2.46 -10.09
C HIS A 397 0.93 0.95 -10.33
N LEU A 398 0.55 0.16 -9.32
CA LEU A 398 0.38 -1.29 -9.41
C LEU A 398 -1.08 -1.66 -9.21
N ARG A 399 -1.52 -2.69 -9.91
CA ARG A 399 -2.79 -3.37 -9.68
C ARG A 399 -2.58 -4.87 -9.68
N LEU A 400 -3.45 -5.58 -8.98
CA LEU A 400 -3.47 -7.04 -9.03
C LEU A 400 -4.20 -7.48 -10.31
N GLU A 401 -3.51 -8.21 -11.18
CA GLU A 401 -4.05 -8.88 -12.37
C GLU A 401 -3.89 -10.38 -12.22
N GLY A 402 -5.00 -11.10 -12.09
CA GLY A 402 -4.97 -12.49 -11.62
C GLY A 402 -4.28 -12.56 -10.26
N ASN A 403 -3.18 -13.30 -10.17
CA ASN A 403 -2.38 -13.39 -8.95
C ASN A 403 -1.07 -12.61 -9.05
N GLN A 404 -0.86 -11.73 -10.03
CA GLN A 404 0.39 -10.99 -10.18
C GLN A 404 0.17 -9.49 -10.13
N LEU A 405 1.17 -8.75 -9.64
CA LEU A 405 1.16 -7.29 -9.72
C LEU A 405 1.59 -6.84 -11.11
N ALA A 406 0.73 -6.04 -11.75
CA ALA A 406 0.96 -5.44 -13.06
C ALA A 406 0.89 -3.91 -12.96
N CYS A 407 1.46 -3.21 -13.94
CA CYS A 407 1.36 -1.76 -14.03
C CYS A 407 -0.11 -1.35 -14.22
N ALA A 408 -0.58 -0.41 -13.41
CA ALA A 408 -1.87 0.23 -13.63
C ALA A 408 -1.77 1.18 -14.83
N PRO A 409 -2.62 1.03 -15.87
CA PRO A 409 -2.56 1.87 -17.08
C PRO A 409 -3.04 3.32 -16.82
N GLN A 410 -3.84 3.54 -15.78
CA GLN A 410 -4.28 4.84 -15.31
C GLN A 410 -4.09 4.87 -13.79
N SER A 411 -3.27 5.80 -13.31
CA SER A 411 -3.07 6.02 -11.88
C SER A 411 -3.25 7.51 -11.60
N PRO A 412 -4.43 7.95 -11.17
CA PRO A 412 -4.59 9.30 -10.64
C PRO A 412 -3.84 9.34 -9.31
N ALA A 413 -2.56 9.68 -9.35
CA ALA A 413 -1.77 9.92 -8.16
C ALA A 413 -2.34 11.18 -7.47
N ARG A 414 -3.26 10.97 -6.53
CA ARG A 414 -3.80 12.04 -5.69
C ARG A 414 -2.77 12.34 -4.60
N THR A 415 -1.92 13.33 -4.83
CA THR A 415 -1.11 13.88 -3.75
C THR A 415 -1.94 14.90 -2.97
N GLY A 416 -1.81 14.91 -1.64
CA GLY A 416 -2.27 16.05 -0.86
C GLY A 416 -1.48 17.28 -1.33
N ARG A 417 -2.17 18.27 -1.89
CA ARG A 417 -1.52 19.49 -2.39
C ARG A 417 -1.08 20.34 -1.19
N VAL A 418 0.16 20.83 -1.21
CA VAL A 418 0.73 21.69 -0.15
C VAL A 418 0.18 23.13 -0.22
N GLY A 419 -0.45 23.51 -1.35
CA GLY A 419 -1.00 24.84 -1.59
C GLY A 419 -2.46 24.82 -2.04
N LYS A 420 -3.17 25.91 -1.74
CA LYS A 420 -4.54 26.17 -2.19
C LYS A 420 -4.51 26.54 -3.68
N LEU A 421 -5.36 25.90 -4.49
CA LEU A 421 -5.50 26.27 -5.90
C LEU A 421 -6.16 27.64 -6.03
N ARG A 422 -5.74 28.39 -7.05
CA ARG A 422 -6.43 29.59 -7.53
C ARG A 422 -7.09 29.27 -8.87
N LEU A 423 -8.41 29.23 -8.90
CA LEU A 423 -9.20 28.78 -10.04
C LEU A 423 -9.84 29.95 -10.77
N LEU A 424 -9.83 29.93 -12.10
CA LEU A 424 -10.66 30.82 -12.91
C LEU A 424 -11.88 30.03 -13.41
N LEU A 425 -13.06 30.38 -12.92
CA LEU A 425 -14.33 29.76 -13.29
C LEU A 425 -15.00 30.56 -14.41
N LEU A 426 -15.20 29.94 -15.57
CA LEU A 426 -15.87 30.56 -16.71
C LEU A 426 -17.32 30.13 -16.78
N THR A 427 -18.21 31.11 -16.90
CA THR A 427 -19.65 30.89 -17.11
C THR A 427 -20.18 31.86 -18.17
N HIS A 428 -21.25 31.50 -18.86
CA HIS A 428 -21.84 32.35 -19.89
C HIS A 428 -22.72 33.48 -19.31
N ASN A 429 -23.22 33.35 -18.08
CA ASN A 429 -23.92 34.41 -17.34
C ASN A 429 -23.89 34.17 -15.83
N LEU A 430 -24.40 35.14 -15.06
CA LEU A 430 -24.61 35.07 -13.60
C LEU A 430 -26.10 35.13 -13.22
N ASN A 431 -26.98 34.64 -14.08
CA ASN A 431 -28.42 34.53 -13.82
C ASN A 431 -28.76 33.27 -13.01
N LEU A 432 -30.01 33.21 -12.51
CA LEU A 432 -30.54 32.06 -11.77
C LEU A 432 -30.92 30.92 -12.73
N GLU A 433 -29.91 30.36 -13.39
CA GLU A 433 -30.04 29.28 -14.37
C GLU A 433 -29.24 28.05 -13.91
N GLY A 434 -29.59 26.87 -14.44
CA GLY A 434 -29.04 25.59 -13.95
C GLY A 434 -27.52 25.54 -13.96
N ALA A 435 -26.87 25.98 -15.04
CA ALA A 435 -25.41 25.90 -15.16
C ALA A 435 -24.65 26.88 -14.24
N PRO A 436 -24.99 28.18 -14.15
CA PRO A 436 -24.40 29.09 -13.17
C PRO A 436 -24.66 28.69 -11.71
N LEU A 437 -25.86 28.18 -11.39
CA LEU A 437 -26.20 27.68 -10.05
C LEU A 437 -25.34 26.47 -9.67
N PHE A 438 -25.19 25.53 -10.59
CA PHE A 438 -24.33 24.37 -10.40
C PHE A 438 -22.87 24.78 -10.16
N LEU A 439 -22.36 25.74 -10.96
CA LEU A 439 -21.02 26.26 -10.79
C LEU A 439 -20.82 26.93 -9.41
N LEU A 440 -21.83 27.61 -8.89
CA LEU A 440 -21.81 28.21 -7.55
C LEU A 440 -21.76 27.14 -6.45
N GLU A 441 -22.45 26.01 -6.58
CA GLU A 441 -22.37 24.90 -5.62
C GLU A 441 -20.95 24.34 -5.55
N TYR A 442 -20.33 24.12 -6.71
CA TYR A 442 -18.94 23.65 -6.79
C TYR A 442 -17.95 24.67 -6.23
N ALA A 443 -18.12 25.94 -6.60
CA ALA A 443 -17.33 27.04 -6.06
C ALA A 443 -17.44 27.09 -4.52
N THR A 444 -18.64 26.90 -3.97
CA THR A 444 -18.89 26.87 -2.53
C THR A 444 -18.10 25.74 -1.86
N TRP A 445 -18.17 24.53 -2.40
CA TRP A 445 -17.40 23.39 -1.89
C TRP A 445 -15.89 23.61 -2.02
N MET A 446 -15.41 24.07 -3.18
CA MET A 446 -14.00 24.35 -3.44
C MET A 446 -13.42 25.38 -2.46
N VAL A 447 -14.17 26.44 -2.15
CA VAL A 447 -13.72 27.47 -1.21
C VAL A 447 -13.82 26.98 0.24
N ARG A 448 -14.93 26.36 0.65
CA ARG A 448 -15.19 26.03 2.05
C ARG A 448 -14.50 24.75 2.53
N GLU A 449 -14.52 23.71 1.71
CA GLU A 449 -13.98 22.39 2.07
C GLU A 449 -12.53 22.22 1.59
N ALA A 450 -12.26 22.59 0.33
CA ALA A 450 -10.91 22.45 -0.25
C ALA A 450 -10.00 23.67 0.02
N GLY A 451 -10.57 24.78 0.48
CA GLY A 451 -9.83 26.00 0.83
C GLY A 451 -9.27 26.77 -0.37
N PHE A 452 -9.76 26.52 -1.59
CA PHE A 452 -9.28 27.17 -2.81
C PHE A 452 -9.70 28.64 -2.87
N ALA A 453 -8.96 29.44 -3.65
CA ALA A 453 -9.39 30.76 -4.06
C ALA A 453 -9.95 30.68 -5.49
N ILE A 454 -10.94 31.51 -5.78
CA ILE A 454 -11.64 31.47 -7.06
C ILE A 454 -11.77 32.89 -7.61
N GLU A 455 -11.71 33.00 -8.93
CA GLU A 455 -12.10 34.16 -9.71
C GLU A 455 -13.13 33.70 -10.75
N VAL A 456 -14.08 34.56 -11.08
CA VAL A 456 -15.17 34.23 -12.00
C VAL A 456 -15.10 35.17 -13.18
N LEU A 457 -15.07 34.58 -14.37
CA LEU A 457 -15.19 35.26 -15.64
C LEU A 457 -16.55 34.93 -16.23
N ALA A 458 -17.41 35.94 -16.41
CA ALA A 458 -18.75 35.75 -16.95
C ALA A 458 -19.00 36.62 -18.18
N SER A 459 -19.75 36.09 -19.15
CA SER A 459 -20.10 36.91 -20.33
C SER A 459 -21.21 37.93 -20.06
N GLN A 460 -22.01 37.70 -19.02
CA GLN A 460 -23.13 38.58 -18.64
C GLN A 460 -23.25 38.64 -17.11
N ASP A 461 -23.54 39.83 -16.59
CA ASP A 461 -23.77 40.04 -15.16
C ASP A 461 -25.15 39.51 -14.72
N GLY A 462 -25.39 39.39 -13.42
CA GLY A 462 -26.63 38.85 -12.88
C GLY A 462 -26.64 38.68 -11.35
N PRO A 463 -27.78 38.24 -10.78
CA PRO A 463 -28.00 38.14 -9.34
C PRO A 463 -27.01 37.22 -8.61
N LEU A 464 -26.38 36.25 -9.29
CA LEU A 464 -25.39 35.37 -8.66
C LEU A 464 -24.06 36.06 -8.36
N ARG A 465 -23.82 37.28 -8.87
CA ARG A 465 -22.62 38.06 -8.57
C ARG A 465 -22.36 38.19 -7.07
N ASP A 466 -23.40 38.52 -6.31
CA ASP A 466 -23.29 38.70 -4.86
C ASP A 466 -22.97 37.37 -4.15
N ALA A 467 -23.48 36.26 -4.65
CA ALA A 467 -23.22 34.94 -4.09
C ALA A 467 -21.74 34.52 -4.30
N PHE A 468 -21.18 34.76 -5.48
CA PHE A 468 -19.75 34.56 -5.72
C PHE A 468 -18.88 35.52 -4.91
N ALA A 469 -19.28 36.79 -4.79
CA ALA A 469 -18.57 37.76 -3.96
C ALA A 469 -18.55 37.37 -2.47
N GLN A 470 -19.63 36.77 -1.95
CA GLN A 470 -19.69 36.22 -0.58
C GLN A 470 -18.73 35.04 -0.35
N LEU A 471 -18.34 34.33 -1.41
CA LEU A 471 -17.28 33.32 -1.37
C LEU A 471 -15.87 33.95 -1.43
N GLY A 472 -15.76 35.27 -1.53
CA GLY A 472 -14.49 35.98 -1.72
C GLY A 472 -13.99 35.95 -3.16
N ALA A 473 -14.84 35.61 -4.13
CA ALA A 473 -14.46 35.58 -5.54
C ALA A 473 -14.40 36.98 -6.17
N GLY A 474 -13.34 37.26 -6.92
CA GLY A 474 -13.35 38.36 -7.87
C GLY A 474 -14.24 38.01 -9.07
N VAL A 475 -15.14 38.91 -9.48
CA VAL A 475 -16.04 38.68 -10.62
C VAL A 475 -15.75 39.71 -11.71
N THR A 476 -15.36 39.22 -12.88
CA THR A 476 -15.06 40.02 -14.08
C THR A 476 -16.05 39.67 -15.18
N ILE A 477 -16.66 40.70 -15.77
CA ILE A 477 -17.55 40.56 -16.91
C ILE A 477 -16.76 40.83 -18.19
N VAL A 478 -16.85 39.92 -19.16
CA VAL A 478 -16.18 40.05 -20.46
C VAL A 478 -17.21 39.98 -21.58
N ASP A 479 -17.02 40.79 -22.62
CA ASP A 479 -17.84 40.64 -23.82
C ASP A 479 -17.30 39.50 -24.67
N SER A 480 -18.05 38.39 -24.72
CA SER A 480 -17.71 37.24 -25.55
C SER A 480 -18.44 37.21 -26.90
N GLU A 481 -19.34 38.17 -27.20
CA GLU A 481 -20.05 38.21 -28.48
C GLU A 481 -19.12 38.26 -29.69
N PRO A 482 -18.00 39.02 -29.68
CA PRO A 482 -17.06 39.05 -30.80
C PRO A 482 -16.46 37.69 -31.17
N LEU A 483 -16.29 36.78 -30.18
CA LEU A 483 -15.81 35.42 -30.43
C LEU A 483 -16.84 34.61 -31.25
N TYR A 484 -18.12 34.79 -30.96
CA TYR A 484 -19.20 34.09 -31.66
C TYR A 484 -19.53 34.71 -33.02
N ALA A 485 -19.19 35.98 -33.22
CA ALA A 485 -19.36 36.72 -34.46
C ALA A 485 -18.16 36.62 -35.42
N ALA A 486 -17.06 35.96 -35.00
CA ALA A 486 -15.87 35.80 -35.83
C ALA A 486 -16.18 35.01 -37.11
N ALA A 487 -15.66 35.50 -38.25
CA ALA A 487 -15.84 34.86 -39.55
C ALA A 487 -14.80 33.77 -39.85
N ASP A 488 -13.65 33.82 -39.17
CA ASP A 488 -12.53 32.90 -39.35
C ASP A 488 -11.73 32.74 -38.04
N GLU A 489 -10.83 31.75 -38.05
CA GLU A 489 -10.03 31.35 -36.89
C GLU A 489 -9.07 32.46 -36.46
N GLU A 490 -8.49 33.20 -37.41
CA GLU A 490 -7.57 34.31 -37.13
C GLU A 490 -8.28 35.41 -36.33
N THR A 491 -9.48 35.80 -36.75
CA THR A 491 -10.32 36.78 -36.06
C THR A 491 -10.76 36.27 -34.68
N PHE A 492 -11.13 34.99 -34.57
CA PHE A 492 -11.48 34.37 -33.29
C PHE A 492 -10.33 34.46 -32.28
N PHE A 493 -9.12 34.06 -32.69
CA PHE A 493 -7.95 34.09 -31.81
C PHE A 493 -7.45 35.50 -31.50
N ALA A 494 -7.66 36.47 -32.39
CA ALA A 494 -7.39 37.89 -32.10
C ALA A 494 -8.29 38.39 -30.95
N HIS A 495 -9.61 38.16 -31.03
CA HIS A 495 -10.53 38.51 -29.94
C HIS A 495 -10.23 37.76 -28.65
N LEU A 496 -9.81 36.50 -28.74
CA LEU A 496 -9.41 35.71 -27.57
C LEU A 496 -8.15 36.25 -26.90
N ALA A 497 -7.19 36.75 -27.70
CA ALA A 497 -5.99 37.41 -27.20
C ALA A 497 -6.31 38.72 -26.46
N ASP A 498 -7.32 39.47 -26.89
CA ASP A 498 -7.77 40.68 -26.18
C ASP A 498 -8.30 40.33 -24.79
N ILE A 499 -9.19 39.33 -24.68
CA ILE A 499 -9.73 38.84 -23.40
C ILE A 499 -8.61 38.37 -22.47
N ARG A 500 -7.58 37.72 -23.03
CA ARG A 500 -6.43 37.23 -22.27
C ARG A 500 -5.70 38.33 -21.51
N THR A 501 -5.61 39.55 -22.06
CA THR A 501 -4.83 40.63 -21.43
C THR A 501 -5.41 41.12 -20.11
N GLY A 502 -6.71 40.90 -19.87
CA GLY A 502 -7.41 41.36 -18.66
C GLY A 502 -7.32 40.41 -17.46
N ILE A 503 -6.52 39.36 -17.52
CA ILE A 503 -6.48 38.27 -16.52
C ILE A 503 -5.06 38.13 -15.96
N ASP A 504 -4.96 38.03 -14.62
CA ASP A 504 -3.69 37.77 -13.92
C ASP A 504 -3.33 36.28 -13.98
N TRP A 505 -2.75 35.87 -15.11
CA TRP A 505 -2.39 34.47 -15.37
C TRP A 505 -1.30 33.94 -14.43
N ASP A 506 -0.40 34.78 -13.94
CA ASP A 506 0.68 34.34 -13.04
C ASP A 506 0.13 33.83 -11.70
N ASN A 507 -1.08 34.26 -11.34
CA ASN A 507 -1.75 33.95 -10.08
C ASN A 507 -2.91 32.94 -10.24
N LEU A 508 -2.96 32.22 -11.37
CA LEU A 508 -3.95 31.18 -11.64
C LEU A 508 -3.30 29.81 -11.85
N ASP A 509 -3.92 28.78 -11.27
CA ASP A 509 -3.47 27.40 -11.40
C ASP A 509 -4.24 26.61 -12.48
N LEU A 510 -5.55 26.87 -12.64
CA LEU A 510 -6.45 26.08 -13.48
C LEU A 510 -7.65 26.92 -13.96
N VAL A 511 -8.06 26.70 -15.21
CA VAL A 511 -9.27 27.29 -15.78
C VAL A 511 -10.39 26.25 -15.85
N VAL A 512 -11.54 26.52 -15.26
CA VAL A 512 -12.72 25.65 -15.29
C VAL A 512 -13.75 26.28 -16.23
N CYS A 513 -13.98 25.64 -17.36
CA CYS A 513 -14.92 26.09 -18.39
C CYS A 513 -16.25 25.35 -18.20
N ASN A 514 -17.28 26.04 -17.70
CA ASN A 514 -18.60 25.47 -17.49
C ASN A 514 -19.51 25.74 -18.69
N THR A 515 -20.24 24.72 -19.17
CA THR A 515 -21.13 24.72 -20.35
C THR A 515 -20.40 24.71 -21.68
N LEU A 516 -21.04 24.18 -22.73
CA LEU A 516 -20.51 24.22 -24.10
C LEU A 516 -20.23 25.64 -24.59
N VAL A 517 -20.97 26.64 -24.08
CA VAL A 517 -20.79 28.07 -24.38
C VAL A 517 -19.44 28.61 -23.85
N SER A 518 -18.72 27.87 -23.03
CA SER A 518 -17.41 28.29 -22.53
C SER A 518 -16.23 27.61 -23.25
N PHE A 519 -16.45 26.93 -24.38
CA PHE A 519 -15.38 26.19 -25.09
C PHE A 519 -14.15 27.05 -25.42
N TRP A 520 -14.37 28.34 -25.72
CA TRP A 520 -13.30 29.31 -25.98
C TRP A 520 -12.36 29.49 -24.77
N GLY A 521 -12.85 29.26 -23.56
CA GLY A 521 -12.08 29.27 -22.33
C GLY A 521 -10.96 28.23 -22.28
N VAL A 522 -11.15 27.09 -22.94
CA VAL A 522 -10.11 26.05 -23.07
C VAL A 522 -8.97 26.55 -23.94
N HIS A 523 -9.31 27.19 -25.06
CA HIS A 523 -8.32 27.80 -25.96
C HIS A 523 -7.62 28.99 -25.28
N LEU A 524 -8.35 29.77 -24.50
CA LEU A 524 -7.80 30.87 -23.70
C LEU A 524 -6.75 30.37 -22.70
N ALA A 525 -7.06 29.30 -21.96
CA ALA A 525 -6.14 28.67 -21.02
C ALA A 525 -4.89 28.14 -21.74
N ARG A 526 -5.06 27.50 -22.91
CA ARG A 526 -3.97 26.99 -23.74
C ARG A 526 -3.03 28.11 -24.21
N LEU A 527 -3.58 29.24 -24.67
CA LEU A 527 -2.78 30.41 -25.05
C LEU A 527 -1.96 30.96 -23.87
N ALA A 528 -2.47 30.82 -22.65
CA ALA A 528 -1.81 31.24 -21.41
C ALA A 528 -0.92 30.16 -20.77
N ASP A 529 -0.71 29.02 -21.42
CA ASP A 529 0.03 27.87 -20.88
C ASP A 529 -0.51 27.39 -19.52
N LYS A 530 -1.85 27.38 -19.38
CA LYS A 530 -2.55 26.89 -18.19
C LYS A 530 -3.36 25.63 -18.49
N PRO A 531 -3.44 24.68 -17.53
CA PRO A 531 -4.35 23.56 -17.65
C PRO A 531 -5.80 24.06 -17.64
N SER A 532 -6.70 23.27 -18.23
CA SER A 532 -8.13 23.57 -18.25
C SER A 532 -8.97 22.33 -18.04
N LEU A 533 -10.12 22.51 -17.40
CA LEU A 533 -11.15 21.51 -17.25
C LEU A 533 -12.41 21.99 -17.97
N PHE A 534 -12.87 21.21 -18.94
CA PHE A 534 -14.07 21.53 -19.70
C PHE A 534 -15.23 20.68 -19.21
N TYR A 535 -16.21 21.33 -18.59
CA TYR A 535 -17.27 20.69 -17.85
C TYR A 535 -18.63 21.04 -18.45
N ILE A 536 -19.33 20.02 -18.92
CA ILE A 536 -20.46 20.13 -19.82
C ILE A 536 -21.63 19.35 -19.25
N HIS A 537 -22.84 19.90 -19.40
CA HIS A 537 -24.08 19.28 -18.94
C HIS A 537 -25.14 19.17 -20.03
N GLU A 538 -24.88 19.79 -21.19
CA GLU A 538 -25.82 19.84 -22.29
C GLU A 538 -25.98 18.48 -22.95
N SER A 539 -27.23 18.03 -23.09
CA SER A 539 -27.57 16.73 -23.68
C SER A 539 -27.66 16.75 -25.22
N SER A 540 -27.01 17.71 -25.88
CA SER A 540 -27.08 17.92 -27.34
C SER A 540 -25.75 17.59 -28.02
N SER A 541 -25.79 17.23 -29.31
CA SER A 541 -24.56 17.12 -30.09
C SER A 541 -23.94 18.49 -30.35
N LEU A 542 -22.61 18.55 -30.46
CA LEU A 542 -21.87 19.79 -30.74
C LEU A 542 -22.42 20.51 -31.97
N PHE A 543 -22.59 19.78 -33.07
CA PHE A 543 -23.12 20.33 -34.31
C PHE A 543 -24.47 21.03 -34.11
N ARG A 544 -25.44 20.36 -33.47
CA ARG A 544 -26.77 20.94 -33.23
C ARG A 544 -26.74 22.11 -32.25
N PHE A 545 -25.83 22.06 -31.27
CA PHE A 545 -25.70 23.11 -30.27
C PHE A 545 -25.18 24.41 -30.89
N PHE A 546 -24.21 24.32 -31.80
CA PHE A 546 -23.55 25.47 -32.42
C PHE A 546 -24.13 25.93 -33.76
N GLU A 547 -25.02 25.16 -34.40
CA GLU A 547 -25.62 25.44 -35.71
C GLU A 547 -26.09 26.89 -35.92
N ARG A 548 -26.58 27.56 -34.87
CA ARG A 548 -27.06 28.95 -34.92
C ARG A 548 -26.28 29.93 -34.04
N ARG A 549 -25.16 29.49 -33.48
CA ARG A 549 -24.39 30.23 -32.48
C ARG A 549 -22.97 30.54 -32.93
N LEU A 550 -22.43 29.73 -33.83
CA LEU A 550 -21.05 29.82 -34.31
C LEU A 550 -21.03 29.49 -35.79
N ASP A 551 -20.21 30.22 -36.55
CA ASP A 551 -20.00 29.95 -37.98
C ASP A 551 -19.55 28.49 -38.19
N LEU A 552 -20.06 27.84 -39.24
CA LEU A 552 -19.80 26.43 -39.52
C LEU A 552 -18.29 26.15 -39.65
N ASP A 553 -17.54 27.09 -40.21
CA ASP A 553 -16.09 26.95 -40.39
C ASP A 553 -15.35 26.92 -39.04
N LEU A 554 -15.96 27.42 -37.96
CA LEU A 554 -15.40 27.45 -36.61
C LEU A 554 -15.88 26.31 -35.70
N HIS A 555 -16.79 25.44 -36.16
CA HIS A 555 -17.30 24.32 -35.34
C HIS A 555 -16.19 23.37 -34.88
N HIS A 556 -15.12 23.24 -35.66
CA HIS A 556 -13.97 22.41 -35.31
C HIS A 556 -13.28 22.90 -34.03
N LEU A 557 -13.26 24.22 -33.74
CA LEU A 557 -12.66 24.78 -32.52
C LEU A 557 -13.38 24.29 -31.26
N ALA A 558 -14.70 24.12 -31.32
CA ALA A 558 -15.47 23.56 -30.21
C ALA A 558 -15.16 22.06 -29.99
N ALA A 559 -14.88 21.31 -31.05
CA ALA A 559 -14.45 19.92 -30.95
C ALA A 559 -13.01 19.80 -30.42
N GLU A 560 -12.10 20.65 -30.87
CA GLU A 560 -10.71 20.71 -30.39
C GLU A 560 -10.62 21.02 -28.89
N ALA A 561 -11.54 21.84 -28.36
CA ALA A 561 -11.60 22.13 -26.93
C ALA A 561 -11.73 20.84 -26.08
N PHE A 562 -12.38 19.78 -26.55
CA PHE A 562 -12.41 18.49 -25.83
C PHE A 562 -11.06 17.79 -25.81
N HIS A 563 -10.26 17.96 -26.86
CA HIS A 563 -8.92 17.38 -26.93
C HIS A 563 -7.92 18.17 -26.09
N HIS A 564 -8.09 19.50 -26.03
CA HIS A 564 -7.21 20.39 -25.28
C HIS A 564 -7.55 20.45 -23.79
N ALA A 565 -8.81 20.23 -23.41
CA ALA A 565 -9.21 20.10 -22.03
C ALA A 565 -8.44 18.92 -21.41
N THR A 566 -7.76 19.19 -20.30
CA THR A 566 -6.94 18.18 -19.63
C THR A 566 -7.90 17.20 -18.95
N PHE A 567 -8.07 16.01 -19.53
CA PHE A 567 -8.71 14.90 -18.82
C PHE A 567 -7.83 14.56 -17.60
N ALA A 568 -8.43 14.70 -16.42
CA ALA A 568 -7.81 14.35 -15.14
C ALA A 568 -7.41 12.87 -15.06
#